data_AF-A0A218ZLV9-F1
#
_entry.id   AF-A0A218ZLV9-F1
#
_cell.length_a   1.000
_cell.length_b   1.000
_cell.length_c   1.000
_cell.angle_alpha   90.00
_cell.angle_beta   90.00
_cell.angle_gamma   90.00
#
_symmetry.space_group_name_H-M   'P 1'
#
loop_
_entity.id
_entity.type
_entity.pdbx_description
1 polymer ?
#
loop_
_entity_poly.entity_id
_entity_poly.type
_entity_poly.pdbx_seq_one_letter_code
_entity_poly.pdbx_strand_id
1 'polypeptide(L)'
;MIPRIVEDNVREFLSIKYGLMETIIEDSDYDVDGYLLHYKNPEIALEVKWRNSIQDISEIESKLMGIDAKRHLLFVQDRTNLSSDRITITDVNDL
;
A
#
# COMPACT_ATOMS: atom_id res chain seq x y z
N MET A 1 -12.39 9.22 -4.94
CA MET A 1 -11.39 8.76 -5.93
C MET A 1 -10.10 9.51 -5.63
N ILE A 2 -9.04 8.79 -5.26
CA ILE A 2 -7.73 9.41 -5.02
C ILE A 2 -7.17 9.81 -6.40
N PRO A 3 -6.48 10.95 -6.51
CA PRO A 3 -5.80 11.28 -7.75
C PRO A 3 -4.72 10.24 -8.04
N ARG A 4 -4.74 9.60 -9.22
CA ARG A 4 -3.72 8.64 -9.69
C ARG A 4 -2.27 9.12 -9.45
N ILE A 5 -2.06 10.44 -9.53
CA ILE A 5 -0.76 11.06 -9.22
C ILE A 5 -0.26 10.77 -7.80
N VAL A 6 -1.14 10.68 -6.79
CA VAL A 6 -0.74 10.37 -5.42
C VAL A 6 -0.29 8.92 -5.33
N GLU A 7 -1.07 8.00 -5.90
CA GLU A 7 -0.75 6.57 -5.95
C GLU A 7 0.59 6.32 -6.67
N ASP A 8 0.81 6.98 -7.81
CA ASP A 8 2.06 6.88 -8.58
C ASP A 8 3.27 7.39 -7.77
N ASN A 9 3.16 8.57 -7.13
CA ASN A 9 4.25 9.11 -6.32
C ASN A 9 4.57 8.24 -5.10
N VAL A 10 3.54 7.70 -4.42
CA VAL A 10 3.74 6.81 -3.27
C VAL A 10 4.42 5.52 -3.71
N ARG A 11 3.98 4.93 -4.83
CA ARG A 11 4.55 3.72 -5.39
C ARG A 11 6.02 3.93 -5.78
N GLU A 12 6.35 5.03 -6.44
CA GLU A 12 7.71 5.41 -6.80
C GLU A 12 8.60 5.61 -5.57
N PHE A 13 8.10 6.34 -4.57
CA PHE A 13 8.86 6.54 -3.34
C PHE A 13 9.18 5.21 -2.63
N LEU A 14 8.18 4.34 -2.47
CA LEU A 14 8.36 3.06 -1.79
C LEU A 14 9.26 2.11 -2.60
N SER A 15 9.22 2.16 -3.93
CA SER A 15 10.12 1.39 -4.79
C SER A 15 11.59 1.76 -4.52
N ILE A 16 11.89 3.06 -4.47
CA ILE A 16 13.21 3.59 -4.17
C ILE A 16 13.63 3.24 -2.73
N LYS A 17 12.76 3.48 -1.75
CA LYS A 17 13.02 3.23 -0.32
C LYS A 17 13.38 1.77 -0.04
N TYR A 18 12.73 0.83 -0.72
CA TYR A 18 12.94 -0.61 -0.50
C TYR A 18 13.85 -1.26 -1.55
N GLY A 19 14.36 -0.53 -2.54
CA GLY A 19 15.15 -1.09 -3.63
C GLY A 19 14.38 -2.13 -4.45
N LEU A 20 13.08 -1.90 -4.64
CA LEU A 20 12.17 -2.80 -5.35
C LEU A 20 11.86 -2.26 -6.75
N MET A 21 11.50 -3.16 -7.66
CA MET A 21 10.99 -2.75 -8.96
C MET A 21 9.51 -2.42 -8.84
N GLU A 22 9.12 -1.28 -9.41
CA GLU A 22 7.72 -0.94 -9.58
C GLU A 22 7.08 -1.90 -10.58
N THR A 23 5.88 -2.37 -10.23
CA THR A 23 4.97 -2.93 -11.21
C THR A 23 3.60 -2.30 -10.96
N ILE A 24 2.84 -2.10 -12.03
CA ILE A 24 1.39 -2.01 -11.92
C ILE A 24 0.91 -3.40 -12.35
N ILE A 25 0.51 -4.24 -11.41
CA ILE A 25 -0.25 -5.44 -11.77
C ILE A 25 -1.67 -4.92 -12.01
N GLU A 26 -1.96 -4.52 -13.26
CA GLU A 26 -3.35 -4.31 -13.74
C GLU A 26 -4.00 -5.69 -13.99
N ASP A 27 -3.85 -6.63 -13.07
CA ASP A 27 -4.52 -7.92 -13.16
C ASP A 27 -5.86 -7.79 -12.44
N SER A 28 -6.94 -8.10 -13.16
CA SER A 28 -8.33 -7.90 -12.72
C SER A 28 -8.71 -8.66 -11.46
N ASP A 29 -7.85 -9.59 -11.03
CA ASP A 29 -8.07 -10.48 -9.89
C ASP A 29 -7.61 -9.84 -8.56
N TYR A 30 -6.85 -8.75 -8.59
CA TYR A 30 -6.28 -8.13 -7.38
C TYR A 30 -6.70 -6.66 -7.26
N ASP A 31 -7.72 -6.40 -6.47
CA ASP A 31 -8.33 -5.08 -6.26
C ASP A 31 -7.49 -4.15 -5.36
N VAL A 32 -6.17 -4.01 -5.50
CA VAL A 32 -5.37 -3.10 -4.64
C VAL A 32 -4.66 -2.00 -5.42
N ASP A 33 -4.41 -0.87 -4.75
CA ASP A 33 -3.90 0.36 -5.36
C ASP A 33 -2.46 0.22 -5.91
N GLY A 34 -1.67 -0.76 -5.45
CA GLY A 34 -0.36 -1.03 -6.03
C GLY A 34 0.39 -2.26 -5.51
N TYR A 35 1.45 -2.62 -6.24
CA TYR A 35 2.40 -3.69 -5.90
C TYR A 35 3.85 -3.24 -6.11
N LEU A 36 4.75 -3.74 -5.27
CA LEU A 36 6.19 -3.66 -5.50
C LEU A 36 6.77 -5.07 -5.58
N LEU A 37 7.63 -5.30 -6.59
CA LEU A 37 8.19 -6.61 -6.87
C LEU A 37 9.66 -6.69 -6.51
N HIS A 38 10.08 -7.88 -6.08
CA HIS A 38 11.47 -8.29 -6.05
C HIS A 38 11.67 -9.48 -6.99
N TYR A 39 12.46 -9.33 -8.05
CA TYR A 39 12.67 -10.36 -9.08
C TYR A 39 11.37 -11.00 -9.60
N LYS A 40 10.33 -10.19 -9.85
CA LYS A 40 9.00 -10.59 -10.33
C LYS A 40 8.06 -11.27 -9.30
N ASN A 41 8.48 -11.42 -8.04
CA ASN A 41 7.60 -11.90 -6.98
C ASN A 41 7.02 -10.71 -6.20
N PRO A 42 5.73 -10.73 -5.82
CA PRO A 42 5.14 -9.70 -4.96
C PRO A 42 5.88 -9.60 -3.62
N GLU A 43 6.53 -8.47 -3.39
CA GLU A 43 7.26 -8.21 -2.16
C GLU A 43 6.42 -7.35 -1.20
N ILE A 44 5.71 -6.35 -1.74
CA ILE A 44 4.81 -5.47 -0.99
C ILE A 44 3.49 -5.33 -1.74
N ALA A 45 2.39 -5.62 -1.05
CA ALA A 45 1.04 -5.20 -1.45
C ALA A 45 0.71 -3.85 -0.80
N LEU A 46 0.19 -2.90 -1.57
CA LEU A 46 0.01 -1.51 -1.16
C LEU A 46 -1.44 -1.07 -1.33
N GLU A 47 -2.00 -0.47 -0.27
CA GLU A 47 -3.23 0.32 -0.32
C GLU A 47 -2.90 1.77 0.03
N VAL A 48 -3.51 2.73 -0.68
CA VAL A 48 -3.33 4.17 -0.44
C VAL A 48 -4.67 4.76 -0.01
N LYS A 49 -4.70 5.41 1.17
CA LYS A 49 -5.85 6.16 1.66
C LYS A 49 -5.49 7.62 1.88
N TRP A 50 -5.97 8.47 0.99
CA TRP A 50 -5.71 9.91 1.01
C TRP A 50 -6.97 10.70 1.35
N ARG A 51 -6.87 11.67 2.28
CA ARG A 51 -7.98 12.55 2.74
C ARG A 51 -9.24 11.85 3.29
N ASN A 52 -9.22 10.53 3.42
CA ASN A 52 -10.34 9.76 3.95
C ASN A 52 -10.06 9.42 5.42
N SER A 53 -11.07 9.60 6.28
CA SER A 53 -11.04 9.03 7.63
C SER A 53 -11.20 7.51 7.52
N ILE A 54 -10.18 6.76 7.90
CA ILE A 54 -10.29 5.31 8.04
C ILE A 54 -11.06 5.05 9.33
N GLN A 55 -12.30 4.60 9.20
CA GLN A 55 -13.15 4.25 10.34
C GLN A 55 -12.90 2.82 10.81
N ASP A 56 -12.54 1.93 9.88
CA ASP A 56 -12.28 0.51 10.15
C ASP A 56 -11.03 0.06 9.39
N ILE A 57 -9.98 -0.29 10.14
CA ILE A 57 -8.73 -0.80 9.56
C ILE A 57 -8.86 -2.28 9.19
N SER A 58 -9.80 -3.02 9.78
CA SER A 58 -9.93 -4.46 9.60
C SER A 58 -10.36 -4.87 8.18
N GLU A 59 -11.12 -4.01 7.50
CA GLU A 59 -11.47 -4.19 6.10
C GLU A 59 -10.22 -4.10 5.21
N ILE A 60 -9.37 -3.09 5.46
CA ILE A 60 -8.11 -2.90 4.74
C ILE A 60 -7.14 -4.04 5.02
N GLU A 61 -7.05 -4.48 6.27
CA GLU A 61 -6.26 -5.66 6.63
C GLU A 61 -6.73 -6.89 5.87
N SER A 62 -8.03 -7.17 5.87
CA SER A 62 -8.58 -8.35 5.21
C SER A 62 -8.31 -8.34 3.70
N LYS A 63 -8.44 -7.16 3.09
CA LYS A 63 -8.15 -6.92 1.67
C LYS A 63 -6.67 -7.18 1.37
N LEU A 64 -5.76 -6.55 2.10
CA LEU A 64 -4.33 -6.70 1.90
C LEU A 64 -3.87 -8.14 2.20
N MET A 65 -4.29 -8.73 3.32
CA MET A 65 -3.89 -10.08 3.72
C MET A 65 -4.39 -11.18 2.78
N GLY A 66 -5.41 -10.91 1.96
CA GLY A 66 -5.85 -11.81 0.89
C GLY A 66 -4.85 -11.96 -0.26
N ILE A 67 -3.79 -11.15 -0.26
CA ILE A 67 -2.77 -11.10 -1.31
C ILE A 67 -1.51 -11.81 -0.84
N ASP A 68 -0.98 -12.69 -1.69
CA ASP A 68 0.30 -13.36 -1.48
C ASP A 68 1.47 -12.39 -1.76
N ALA A 69 1.80 -11.58 -0.76
CA ALA A 69 2.97 -10.72 -0.73
C ALA A 69 3.69 -10.88 0.62
N LYS A 70 5.01 -10.69 0.63
CA LYS A 70 5.80 -10.83 1.88
C LYS A 70 5.45 -9.76 2.92
N ARG A 71 5.00 -8.59 2.47
CA ARG A 71 4.62 -7.47 3.31
C ARG A 71 3.35 -6.82 2.78
N HIS A 72 2.57 -6.30 3.71
CA HIS A 72 1.32 -5.59 3.45
C HIS A 72 1.43 -4.19 4.03
N LEU A 73 1.22 -3.18 3.21
CA LEU A 73 1.45 -1.79 3.57
C LEU A 73 0.21 -0.96 3.26
N LEU A 74 -0.23 -0.19 4.25
CA LEU A 74 -1.23 0.86 4.12
C LEU A 74 -0.52 2.21 4.20
N PHE A 75 -0.59 2.99 3.13
CA PHE A 75 -0.11 4.36 3.10
C PHE A 75 -1.28 5.32 3.35
N VAL A 76 -1.11 6.22 4.33
CA VAL A 76 -2.13 7.19 4.74
C VAL A 76 -1.58 8.60 4.72
N GLN A 77 -2.48 9.58 4.64
CA GLN A 77 -2.06 10.97 4.85
C GLN A 77 -1.68 11.24 6.32
N ASP A 78 -2.39 10.62 7.25
CA ASP A 78 -2.20 10.78 8.71
C ASP A 78 -2.46 9.43 9.38
N ARG A 79 -1.47 8.91 10.12
CA ARG A 79 -1.59 7.64 10.86
C ARG A 79 -2.12 7.80 12.28
N THR A 80 -2.50 9.01 12.69
CA THR A 80 -2.97 9.27 14.06
C THR A 80 -4.14 8.36 14.42
N ASN A 81 -4.03 7.67 15.56
CA ASN A 81 -5.00 6.67 16.05
C ASN A 81 -5.20 5.43 15.15
N LEU A 82 -4.29 5.17 14.22
CA LEU A 82 -4.26 3.93 13.44
C LEU A 82 -3.14 3.02 13.95
N SER A 83 -3.48 1.77 14.23
CA SER A 83 -2.52 0.73 14.62
C SER A 83 -2.99 -0.63 14.12
N SER A 84 -2.06 -1.44 13.68
CA SER A 84 -2.30 -2.83 13.27
C SER A 84 -1.07 -3.67 13.60
N ASP A 85 -1.31 -4.91 14.06
CA ASP A 85 -0.26 -5.92 14.23
C ASP A 85 -0.07 -6.78 12.96
N ARG A 86 -0.92 -6.59 11.94
CA ARG A 86 -0.97 -7.42 10.73
C ARG A 86 -0.37 -6.74 9.51
N ILE A 87 -0.54 -5.42 9.41
CA ILE A 87 -0.07 -4.62 8.28
C ILE A 87 0.84 -3.48 8.75
N THR A 88 1.73 -3.04 7.88
CA THR A 88 2.56 -1.85 8.12
C THR A 88 1.76 -0.61 7.75
N ILE A 89 1.70 0.38 8.65
CA ILE A 89 1.05 1.67 8.39
C ILE A 89 2.14 2.73 8.25
N THR A 90 2.13 3.46 7.14
CA THR A 90 3.10 4.53 6.82
C THR A 90 2.35 5.80 6.47
N ASP A 91 2.86 6.95 6.91
CA ASP A 91 2.30 8.25 6.57
C ASP A 91 3.26 9.16 5.79
N VAL A 92 2.80 10.36 5.47
CA VAL A 92 3.59 11.38 4.75
C VAL A 92 4.84 11.85 5.50
N ASN A 93 4.92 11.64 6.83
CA ASN A 93 6.07 12.02 7.64
C ASN A 93 7.14 10.91 7.67
N ASP A 94 6.80 9.70 7.21
CA ASP A 94 7.74 8.61 7.01
C ASP A 94 8.41 8.65 5.61
N LEU A 95 8.07 9.69 4.82
CA LEU A 95 8.71 10.04 3.54
C LEU A 95 10.10 10.66 3.74
#